data_AF-A0A969I6C1-F1
#
_entry.id   AF-A0A969I6C1-F1
#
_cell.length_a   1.000
_cell.length_b   1.000
_cell.length_c   1.000
_cell.angle_alpha   90.00
_cell.angle_beta   90.00
_cell.angle_gamma   90.00
#
_symmetry.space_group_name_H-M   'P 1'
#
loop_
_entity.id
_entity.type
_entity.pdbx_description
1 polymer ?
#
loop_
_entity_poly.entity_id
_entity_poly.type
_entity_poly.pdbx_seq_one_letter_code
_entity_poly.pdbx_strand_id
1 'polypeptide(L)'
;MNLTKILTYVLFGISLFLGYYLYSGVQNTIEDQKMVDVKEAAVIEKLKLIREAEILFQEVNGRYTSNWDSLINFIKNGQVAIIERREEIKQKEYGGEEVTVHIDTLGYIPARERIFKENFSVSAADDGIFMGYKVKVGDRACIQANVTIYPEVEIGENTLLHANCTIHERTQIGADCVIHSGAVIGGEGFGFVPTPTGYFKIEQSGYVVLETGVEVGSNSTIDRPTVGETRVGRGVKIDNLVQIGHGSTIGANTVMAAQVGMAGGVKVGRNVVLAGQVGIANQAEIGDGAIATAKAGVHNDIAPGAIVTGIPALPHALFLKASAVYRRLPEIYQTVRQLKKAIR
;
A
#
# COMPACT_ATOMS: atom_id res chain seq x y z
N MET A 1 -22.00 -43.75 -49.25
CA MET A 1 -20.95 -42.76 -48.89
C MET A 1 -20.13 -43.37 -47.76
N ASN A 2 -18.82 -43.60 -47.95
CA ASN A 2 -17.99 -44.33 -46.98
C ASN A 2 -17.98 -43.63 -45.62
N LEU A 3 -18.29 -44.36 -44.55
CA LEU A 3 -18.32 -43.89 -43.15
C LEU A 3 -17.04 -43.13 -42.77
N THR A 4 -15.90 -43.57 -43.30
CA THR A 4 -14.60 -42.93 -43.14
C THR A 4 -14.58 -41.50 -43.68
N LYS A 5 -15.20 -41.24 -44.84
CA LYS A 5 -15.27 -39.87 -45.41
C LYS A 5 -16.14 -38.96 -44.56
N ILE A 6 -17.27 -39.45 -44.05
CA ILE A 6 -18.14 -38.69 -43.14
C ILE A 6 -17.38 -38.31 -41.87
N LEU A 7 -16.68 -39.28 -41.27
CA LEU A 7 -15.89 -39.04 -40.07
C LEU A 7 -14.76 -38.03 -40.30
N THR A 8 -14.09 -38.09 -41.46
CA THR A 8 -13.06 -37.11 -41.84
C THR A 8 -13.64 -35.70 -41.97
N TYR A 9 -14.80 -35.52 -42.61
CA TYR A 9 -15.43 -34.19 -42.73
C TYR A 9 -15.89 -33.64 -41.36
N VAL A 10 -16.42 -34.49 -40.49
CA VAL A 10 -16.82 -34.09 -39.13
C VAL A 10 -15.61 -33.71 -38.28
N LEU A 11 -14.54 -34.51 -38.29
CA LEU A 11 -13.30 -34.19 -37.57
C LEU A 11 -12.63 -32.92 -38.10
N PHE A 12 -12.67 -32.71 -39.42
CA PHE A 12 -12.17 -31.48 -40.03
C PHE A 12 -12.98 -30.25 -39.58
N GLY A 13 -14.31 -30.35 -39.54
CA GLY A 13 -15.17 -29.29 -39.01
C GLY A 13 -14.91 -28.97 -37.54
N ILE A 14 -14.75 -30.00 -36.70
CA ILE A 14 -14.40 -29.84 -35.28
C ILE A 14 -13.02 -29.20 -35.13
N SER A 15 -12.04 -29.60 -35.94
CA SER A 15 -10.70 -29.01 -35.94
C SER A 15 -10.70 -27.54 -36.32
N LEU A 16 -11.50 -27.14 -37.31
CA LEU A 16 -11.66 -25.73 -37.69
C LEU A 16 -12.34 -24.92 -36.59
N PHE A 17 -13.37 -25.49 -35.95
CA PHE A 17 -14.07 -24.85 -34.84
C PHE A 17 -13.15 -24.65 -33.62
N LEU A 18 -12.40 -25.69 -33.23
CA LEU A 18 -11.41 -25.58 -32.15
C LEU A 18 -10.29 -24.60 -32.50
N GLY A 19 -9.83 -24.59 -33.76
CA GLY A 19 -8.85 -23.61 -34.24
C GLY A 19 -9.36 -22.16 -34.15
N TYR A 20 -10.62 -21.92 -34.52
CA TYR A 20 -11.27 -20.62 -34.37
C TYR A 20 -11.44 -20.23 -32.90
N TYR A 21 -11.81 -21.17 -32.02
CA TYR A 21 -11.98 -20.91 -30.59
C TYR A 21 -10.63 -20.57 -29.92
N LEU A 22 -9.56 -21.26 -30.31
CA LEU A 22 -8.20 -20.99 -29.82
C LEU A 22 -7.71 -19.62 -30.32
N TYR A 23 -7.91 -19.33 -31.61
CA TYR A 23 -7.56 -18.04 -32.21
C TYR A 23 -8.31 -16.88 -31.56
N SER A 24 -9.64 -16.98 -31.44
CA SER A 24 -10.46 -15.95 -30.80
C SER A 24 -10.15 -15.77 -29.32
N GLY A 25 -9.87 -16.85 -28.58
CA GLY A 25 -9.44 -16.75 -27.18
C GLY A 25 -8.12 -15.99 -27.02
N VAL A 26 -7.12 -16.29 -27.87
CA VAL A 26 -5.84 -15.56 -27.88
C VAL A 26 -6.04 -14.10 -28.29
N GLN A 27 -6.84 -13.84 -29.33
CA GLN A 27 -7.05 -12.48 -29.82
C GLN A 27 -7.81 -11.60 -28.82
N ASN A 28 -8.83 -12.14 -28.16
CA ASN A 28 -9.55 -11.44 -27.09
C ASN A 28 -8.61 -11.10 -25.93
N THR A 29 -7.72 -12.02 -25.54
CA THR A 29 -6.72 -11.76 -24.50
C THR A 29 -5.75 -10.65 -24.89
N ILE A 30 -5.34 -10.58 -26.17
CA ILE A 30 -4.48 -9.51 -26.69
C ILE A 30 -5.21 -8.17 -26.71
N GLU A 31 -6.49 -8.15 -27.09
CA GLU A 31 -7.32 -6.94 -27.09
C GLU A 31 -7.59 -6.44 -25.66
N ASP A 32 -7.89 -7.35 -24.73
CA ASP A 32 -8.02 -7.04 -23.30
C ASP A 32 -6.73 -6.46 -22.74
N GLN A 33 -5.57 -7.04 -23.07
CA GLN A 33 -4.27 -6.52 -22.66
C GLN A 33 -4.04 -5.11 -23.19
N LYS A 34 -4.32 -4.84 -24.48
CA LYS A 34 -4.22 -3.48 -25.04
C LYS A 34 -5.13 -2.49 -24.34
N MET A 35 -6.35 -2.91 -23.98
CA MET A 35 -7.31 -2.08 -23.26
C MET A 35 -6.85 -1.80 -21.83
N VAL A 36 -6.21 -2.77 -21.17
CA VAL A 36 -5.55 -2.59 -19.87
C VAL A 36 -4.41 -1.60 -20.00
N ASP A 37 -3.50 -1.78 -20.97
CA ASP A 37 -2.35 -0.90 -21.19
C ASP A 37 -2.76 0.56 -21.43
N VAL A 38 -3.83 0.79 -22.22
CA VAL A 38 -4.38 2.13 -22.48
C VAL A 38 -4.98 2.74 -21.21
N LYS A 39 -5.73 1.95 -20.43
CA LYS A 39 -6.29 2.43 -19.15
C LYS A 39 -5.20 2.71 -18.13
N GLU A 40 -4.18 1.87 -18.05
CA GLU A 40 -3.01 2.06 -17.19
C GLU A 40 -2.26 3.33 -17.56
N ALA A 41 -1.99 3.57 -18.85
CA ALA A 41 -1.37 4.80 -19.31
C ALA A 41 -2.18 6.05 -18.89
N ALA A 42 -3.50 6.03 -19.07
CA ALA A 42 -4.38 7.12 -18.65
C ALA A 42 -4.44 7.30 -17.12
N VAL A 43 -4.34 6.22 -16.35
CA VAL A 43 -4.25 6.28 -14.88
C VAL A 43 -2.92 6.89 -14.45
N ILE A 44 -1.81 6.45 -15.05
CA ILE A 44 -0.47 6.99 -14.78
C ILE A 44 -0.40 8.48 -15.08
N GLU A 45 -0.95 8.92 -16.21
CA GLU A 45 -1.02 10.34 -16.58
C GLU A 45 -1.82 11.15 -15.54
N LYS A 46 -2.98 10.65 -15.11
CA LYS A 46 -3.77 11.28 -14.05
C LYS A 46 -3.00 11.36 -12.73
N LEU A 47 -2.30 10.30 -12.35
CA LEU A 47 -1.49 10.26 -11.13
C LEU A 47 -0.32 11.26 -11.18
N LYS A 48 0.33 11.43 -12.34
CA LYS A 48 1.36 12.46 -12.55
C LYS A 48 0.79 13.86 -12.36
N LEU A 49 -0.36 14.15 -12.95
CA LEU A 49 -1.04 15.45 -12.80
C LEU A 49 -1.43 15.74 -11.35
N ILE A 50 -1.92 14.72 -10.62
CA ILE A 50 -2.22 14.84 -9.18
C ILE A 50 -0.93 15.18 -8.41
N ARG A 51 0.18 14.51 -8.72
CA ARG A 51 1.48 14.78 -8.07
C ARG A 51 1.97 16.20 -8.33
N GLU A 52 1.93 16.67 -9.57
CA GLU A 52 2.32 18.04 -9.91
C GLU A 52 1.46 19.07 -9.17
N ALA A 53 0.14 18.81 -9.09
CA ALA A 53 -0.76 19.65 -8.31
C ALA A 53 -0.42 19.67 -6.82
N GLU A 54 -0.06 18.52 -6.24
CA GLU A 54 0.34 18.40 -4.84
C GLU A 54 1.67 19.11 -4.54
N ILE A 55 2.66 19.02 -5.42
CA ILE A 55 3.95 19.73 -5.30
C ILE A 55 3.70 21.24 -5.35
N LEU A 56 2.94 21.72 -6.34
CA LEU A 56 2.60 23.14 -6.44
C LEU A 56 1.78 23.62 -5.25
N PHE A 57 0.89 22.78 -4.73
CA PHE A 57 0.16 23.08 -3.50
C PHE A 57 1.11 23.24 -2.32
N GLN A 58 2.11 22.35 -2.19
CA GLN A 58 3.13 22.40 -1.15
C GLN A 58 4.00 23.65 -1.26
N GLU A 59 4.46 24.00 -2.46
CA GLU A 59 5.26 25.21 -2.70
C GLU A 59 4.53 26.48 -2.22
N VAL A 60 3.23 26.59 -2.52
CA VAL A 60 2.44 27.78 -2.17
C VAL A 60 2.01 27.80 -0.71
N ASN A 61 1.64 26.65 -0.14
CA ASN A 61 1.03 26.57 1.19
C ASN A 61 1.97 26.08 2.29
N GLY A 62 3.20 25.71 1.93
CA GLY A 62 4.22 25.14 2.84
C GLY A 62 3.92 23.73 3.34
N ARG A 63 2.89 23.05 2.81
CA ARG A 63 2.47 21.70 3.19
C ARG A 63 1.71 20.99 2.08
N TYR A 64 1.78 19.68 2.02
CA TYR A 64 0.93 18.87 1.14
C TYR A 64 -0.53 18.86 1.64
N THR A 65 -1.48 18.62 0.73
CA THR A 65 -2.88 18.37 1.09
C THR A 65 -3.21 16.90 0.92
N SER A 66 -3.81 16.28 1.94
CA SER A 66 -4.41 14.94 1.84
C SER A 66 -5.90 14.98 1.48
N ASN A 67 -6.48 16.19 1.33
CA ASN A 67 -7.88 16.42 1.02
C ASN A 67 -8.07 16.76 -0.47
N TRP A 68 -8.89 15.96 -1.15
CA TRP A 68 -9.26 16.13 -2.55
C TRP A 68 -9.92 17.48 -2.88
N ASP A 69 -10.85 17.97 -2.05
CA ASP A 69 -11.56 19.22 -2.29
C ASP A 69 -10.61 20.42 -2.20
N SER A 70 -9.64 20.35 -1.29
CA SER A 70 -8.61 21.38 -1.13
C SER A 70 -7.69 21.43 -2.35
N LEU A 71 -7.29 20.26 -2.87
CA LEU A 71 -6.48 20.16 -4.07
C LEU A 71 -7.25 20.66 -5.31
N ILE A 72 -8.51 20.27 -5.48
CA ILE A 72 -9.36 20.72 -6.59
C ILE A 72 -9.59 22.23 -6.53
N ASN A 73 -9.83 22.79 -5.34
CA ASN A 73 -10.00 24.23 -5.17
C ASN A 73 -8.73 24.99 -5.54
N PHE A 74 -7.56 24.48 -5.13
CA PHE A 74 -6.28 25.06 -5.50
C PHE A 74 -6.03 25.00 -7.01
N ILE A 75 -6.32 23.88 -7.67
CA ILE A 75 -6.18 23.78 -9.14
C ILE A 75 -7.05 24.83 -9.84
N LYS A 76 -8.30 25.02 -9.37
CA LYS A 76 -9.24 25.96 -10.01
C LYS A 76 -8.90 27.43 -9.76
N ASN A 77 -8.52 27.76 -8.52
CA ASN A 77 -8.51 29.14 -8.03
C ASN A 77 -7.14 29.60 -7.51
N GLY A 78 -6.19 28.69 -7.31
CA GLY A 78 -4.86 28.98 -6.78
C GLY A 78 -3.97 29.72 -7.78
N GLN A 79 -2.99 30.42 -7.24
CA GLN A 79 -1.94 31.10 -8.00
C GLN A 79 -0.57 30.70 -7.46
N VAL A 80 0.40 30.66 -8.35
CA VAL A 80 1.79 30.27 -8.08
C VAL A 80 2.69 31.42 -8.48
N ALA A 81 3.64 31.78 -7.61
CA ALA A 81 4.61 32.81 -7.88
C ALA A 81 5.65 32.32 -8.92
N ILE A 82 5.96 33.16 -9.91
CA ILE A 82 7.14 32.99 -10.75
C ILE A 82 8.31 33.63 -10.01
N ILE A 83 9.29 32.83 -9.64
CA ILE A 83 10.47 33.29 -8.92
C ILE A 83 11.71 33.31 -9.83
N GLU A 84 12.50 34.37 -9.74
CA GLU A 84 13.84 34.45 -10.31
C GLU A 84 14.85 34.26 -9.19
N ARG A 85 15.71 33.24 -9.30
CA ARG A 85 16.80 32.98 -8.37
C ARG A 85 18.11 33.50 -8.99
N ARG A 86 18.81 34.36 -8.25
CA ARG A 86 20.17 34.82 -8.60
C ARG A 86 21.12 34.51 -7.46
N GLU A 87 22.30 34.00 -7.78
CA GLU A 87 23.31 33.65 -6.79
C GLU A 87 24.49 34.60 -6.91
N GLU A 88 24.83 35.26 -5.81
CA GLU A 88 26.06 36.05 -5.66
C GLU A 88 27.06 35.26 -4.83
N ILE A 89 28.12 34.78 -5.48
CA ILE A 89 29.21 34.06 -4.82
C ILE A 89 30.32 35.07 -4.47
N LYS A 90 30.58 35.24 -3.17
CA LYS A 90 31.71 36.01 -2.65
C LYS A 90 32.77 35.09 -2.07
N GLN A 91 34.00 35.21 -2.57
CA GLN A 91 35.13 34.45 -2.05
C GLN A 91 35.68 35.12 -0.78
N LYS A 92 35.70 34.40 0.34
CA LYS A 92 36.26 34.88 1.62
C LYS A 92 37.79 34.79 1.60
N GLU A 93 38.45 35.73 2.27
CA GLU A 93 39.92 35.82 2.34
C GLU A 93 40.62 34.54 2.86
N TYR A 94 39.91 33.71 3.63
CA TYR A 94 40.42 32.43 4.18
C TYR A 94 40.05 31.19 3.33
N GLY A 95 39.59 31.38 2.08
CA GLY A 95 39.34 30.28 1.14
C GLY A 95 37.97 29.60 1.25
N GLY A 96 36.99 30.22 1.91
CA GLY A 96 35.59 29.79 1.91
C GLY A 96 34.75 30.58 0.91
N GLU A 97 33.68 30.01 0.38
CA GLU A 97 32.72 30.71 -0.48
C GLU A 97 31.48 31.12 0.33
N GLU A 98 31.03 32.36 0.17
CA GLU A 98 29.75 32.86 0.68
C GLU A 98 28.79 33.00 -0.48
N VAL A 99 27.75 32.18 -0.51
CA VAL A 99 26.71 32.27 -1.54
C VAL A 99 25.52 33.03 -0.96
N THR A 100 25.25 34.21 -1.50
CA THR A 100 24.01 34.95 -1.23
C THR A 100 23.01 34.62 -2.33
N VAL A 101 21.90 33.99 -1.97
CA VAL A 101 20.81 33.69 -2.92
C VAL A 101 19.76 34.80 -2.83
N HIS A 102 19.55 35.52 -3.92
CA HIS A 102 18.47 36.49 -4.08
C HIS A 102 17.31 35.80 -4.81
N ILE A 103 16.11 35.84 -4.20
CA ILE A 103 14.88 35.26 -4.77
C ILE A 103 13.87 36.38 -4.97
N ASP A 104 13.63 36.76 -6.22
CA ASP A 104 12.69 37.82 -6.59
C ASP A 104 11.42 37.22 -7.22
N THR A 105 10.25 37.74 -6.84
CA THR A 105 8.98 37.33 -7.45
C THR A 105 8.68 38.19 -8.69
N LEU A 106 8.73 37.58 -9.88
CA LEU A 106 8.47 38.24 -11.16
C LEU A 106 6.96 38.41 -11.47
N GLY A 107 6.11 37.60 -10.85
CA GLY A 107 4.66 37.66 -11.06
C GLY A 107 3.94 36.41 -10.55
N TYR A 108 2.65 36.30 -10.86
CA TYR A 108 1.82 35.15 -10.48
C TYR A 108 1.13 34.55 -11.70
N ILE A 109 1.04 33.22 -11.75
CA ILE A 109 0.29 32.48 -12.76
C ILE A 109 -0.76 31.57 -12.11
N PRO A 110 -1.89 31.30 -12.75
CA PRO A 110 -2.87 30.34 -12.24
C PRO A 110 -2.28 28.94 -12.09
N ALA A 111 -2.60 28.25 -10.99
CA ALA A 111 -2.09 26.91 -10.70
C ALA A 111 -2.40 25.91 -11.83
N ARG A 112 -3.62 25.93 -12.38
CA ARG A 112 -3.99 25.14 -13.57
C ARG A 112 -3.05 25.34 -14.76
N GLU A 113 -2.58 26.56 -15.00
CA GLU A 113 -1.73 26.85 -16.16
C GLU A 113 -0.31 26.33 -15.95
N ARG A 114 0.14 26.22 -14.70
CA ARG A 114 1.43 25.62 -14.34
C ARG A 114 1.42 24.10 -14.39
N ILE A 115 0.28 23.48 -14.05
CA ILE A 115 0.07 22.02 -14.03
C ILE A 115 -0.16 21.47 -15.45
N PHE A 116 -0.98 22.15 -16.26
CA PHE A 116 -1.41 21.61 -17.57
C PHE A 116 -0.58 22.09 -18.77
N LYS A 117 0.49 22.88 -18.59
CA LYS A 117 1.41 23.23 -19.69
C LYS A 117 2.65 22.35 -19.70
N GLU A 118 2.88 21.71 -20.84
CA GLU A 118 4.17 21.14 -21.23
C GLU A 118 5.23 22.26 -21.32
N ASN A 119 6.35 22.12 -20.61
CA ASN A 119 7.56 22.97 -20.65
C ASN A 119 7.62 24.18 -19.70
N PHE A 120 7.70 23.92 -18.40
CA PHE A 120 8.47 24.77 -17.49
C PHE A 120 9.43 23.91 -16.69
N SER A 121 10.65 23.76 -17.22
CA SER A 121 11.80 23.24 -16.50
C SER A 121 12.20 24.28 -15.44
N VAL A 122 11.75 24.08 -14.21
CA VAL A 122 12.33 24.76 -13.05
C VAL A 122 13.14 23.71 -12.34
N SER A 123 14.46 23.86 -12.37
CA SER A 123 15.37 23.14 -11.49
C SER A 123 15.01 23.51 -10.05
N ALA A 124 14.25 22.65 -9.37
CA ALA A 124 14.13 22.73 -7.93
C ALA A 124 15.48 22.29 -7.37
N ALA A 125 16.29 23.29 -6.98
CA ALA A 125 17.49 23.07 -6.22
C ALA A 125 17.10 22.54 -4.83
N ASP A 126 17.80 21.48 -4.42
CA ASP A 126 17.84 21.02 -3.04
C ASP A 126 18.49 22.10 -2.18
N ASP A 127 17.67 22.87 -1.47
CA ASP A 127 18.15 23.78 -0.44
C ASP A 127 17.98 23.08 0.91
N GLY A 128 19.05 22.46 1.41
CA GLY A 128 19.13 21.80 2.72
C GLY A 128 18.96 22.76 3.91
N ILE A 129 17.78 23.35 4.06
CA ILE A 129 17.36 24.15 5.22
C ILE A 129 16.09 23.49 5.78
N PHE A 130 16.27 22.62 6.79
CA PHE A 130 15.15 22.04 7.53
C PHE A 130 14.59 23.10 8.48
N MET A 131 13.68 23.93 7.97
CA MET A 131 12.84 24.82 8.78
C MET A 131 12.08 24.00 9.82
N GLY A 132 12.16 24.41 11.09
CA GLY A 132 11.67 23.69 12.27
C GLY A 132 10.34 22.98 12.04
N TYR A 133 10.38 21.65 12.05
CA TYR A 133 9.22 20.83 11.79
C TYR A 133 8.18 20.95 12.88
N LYS A 134 6.92 21.19 12.47
CA LYS A 134 5.79 21.24 13.38
C LYS A 134 5.44 19.82 13.83
N VAL A 135 5.98 19.40 14.97
CA VAL A 135 5.59 18.17 15.66
C VAL A 135 4.74 18.56 16.86
N LYS A 136 3.61 17.86 17.06
CA LYS A 136 2.77 18.03 18.25
C LYS A 136 2.94 16.82 19.15
N VAL A 137 3.28 17.06 20.41
CA VAL A 137 3.43 16.01 21.43
C VAL A 137 2.47 16.34 22.57
N GLY A 138 1.57 15.41 22.85
CA GLY A 138 0.58 15.53 23.92
C GLY A 138 1.17 15.38 25.30
N ASP A 139 0.40 15.83 26.30
CA ASP A 139 0.82 15.82 27.70
C ASP A 139 1.19 14.41 28.18
N ARG A 140 2.25 14.31 28.98
CA ARG A 140 2.76 13.05 29.57
C ARG A 140 3.15 11.98 28.54
N ALA A 141 3.27 12.32 27.25
CA ALA A 141 3.88 11.42 26.28
C ALA A 141 5.36 11.20 26.65
N CYS A 142 5.82 9.96 26.51
CA CYS A 142 7.18 9.56 26.84
C CYS A 142 7.89 9.11 25.57
N ILE A 143 8.98 9.80 25.23
CA ILE A 143 9.79 9.52 24.04
C ILE A 143 11.15 9.01 24.53
N GLN A 144 11.47 7.76 24.21
CA GLN A 144 12.72 7.11 24.60
C GLN A 144 13.87 7.48 23.67
N ALA A 145 15.07 7.00 23.99
CA ALA A 145 16.29 7.29 23.25
C ALA A 145 16.20 6.89 21.77
N ASN A 146 16.80 7.70 20.89
CA ASN A 146 16.93 7.45 19.45
C ASN A 146 15.61 7.27 18.68
N VAL A 147 14.48 7.76 19.22
CA VAL A 147 13.24 7.83 18.46
C VAL A 147 13.38 8.91 17.39
N THR A 148 13.04 8.57 16.15
CA THR A 148 13.04 9.51 15.02
C THR A 148 11.62 9.94 14.69
N ILE A 149 11.37 11.25 14.67
CA ILE A 149 10.04 11.83 14.40
C ILE A 149 10.15 12.79 13.23
N TYR A 150 9.38 12.51 12.18
CA TYR A 150 9.35 13.27 10.94
C TYR A 150 8.35 14.45 11.01
N PRO A 151 8.31 15.31 9.98
CA PRO A 151 7.49 16.51 10.01
C PRO A 151 5.99 16.25 10.12
N GLU A 152 5.26 17.17 10.75
CA GLU A 152 3.79 17.15 10.83
C GLU A 152 3.22 15.95 11.59
N VAL A 153 4.04 15.25 12.37
CA VAL A 153 3.58 14.18 13.26
C VAL A 153 2.82 14.74 14.44
N GLU A 154 1.70 14.09 14.78
CA GLU A 154 0.91 14.37 15.98
C GLU A 154 0.92 13.15 16.90
N ILE A 155 1.30 13.35 18.17
CA ILE A 155 1.34 12.31 19.20
C ILE A 155 0.39 12.70 20.32
N GLY A 156 -0.55 11.82 20.65
CA GLY A 156 -1.51 12.02 21.72
C GLY A 156 -0.90 11.91 23.13
N GLU A 157 -1.71 12.27 24.13
CA GLU A 157 -1.30 12.22 25.54
C GLU A 157 -1.02 10.79 26.03
N ASN A 158 -0.19 10.65 27.06
CA ASN A 158 0.18 9.38 27.69
C ASN A 158 0.76 8.31 26.73
N THR A 159 1.15 8.69 25.51
CA THR A 159 1.71 7.75 24.53
C THR A 159 3.19 7.48 24.81
N LEU A 160 3.59 6.22 24.76
CA LEU A 160 4.97 5.77 24.97
C LEU A 160 5.60 5.32 23.65
N LEU A 161 6.69 5.99 23.27
CA LEU A 161 7.54 5.59 22.15
C LEU A 161 8.83 4.98 22.69
N HIS A 162 9.02 3.68 22.49
CA HIS A 162 10.23 2.96 22.90
C HIS A 162 11.42 3.26 21.97
N ALA A 163 12.62 2.91 22.45
CA ALA A 163 13.86 3.33 21.83
C ALA A 163 14.00 2.83 20.38
N ASN A 164 14.59 3.67 19.52
CA ASN A 164 14.86 3.37 18.10
C ASN A 164 13.61 3.13 17.23
N CYS A 165 12.40 3.51 17.65
CA CYS A 165 11.26 3.53 16.72
C CYS A 165 11.28 4.76 15.80
N THR A 166 10.68 4.65 14.62
CA THR A 166 10.63 5.73 13.62
C THR A 166 9.19 6.06 13.26
N ILE A 167 8.83 7.33 13.38
CA ILE A 167 7.50 7.84 13.04
C ILE A 167 7.64 8.79 11.86
N HIS A 168 7.14 8.38 10.70
CA HIS A 168 7.18 9.13 9.44
C HIS A 168 6.14 10.26 9.40
N GLU A 169 6.32 11.15 8.43
CA GLU A 169 5.64 12.42 8.33
C GLU A 169 4.12 12.30 8.32
N ARG A 170 3.44 13.33 8.86
CA ARG A 170 1.98 13.44 8.94
C ARG A 170 1.28 12.32 9.72
N THR A 171 2.02 11.37 10.30
CA THR A 171 1.44 10.31 11.12
C THR A 171 0.73 10.90 12.32
N GLN A 172 -0.49 10.42 12.57
CA GLN A 172 -1.31 10.81 13.70
C GLN A 172 -1.42 9.62 14.67
N ILE A 173 -0.90 9.79 15.87
CA ILE A 173 -0.94 8.79 16.94
C ILE A 173 -1.86 9.30 18.03
N GLY A 174 -2.87 8.52 18.38
CA GLY A 174 -3.81 8.81 19.46
C GLY A 174 -3.18 8.78 20.85
N ALA A 175 -4.02 8.91 21.87
CA ALA A 175 -3.63 8.83 23.27
C ALA A 175 -3.41 7.38 23.74
N ASP A 176 -2.67 7.19 24.83
CA ASP A 176 -2.45 5.90 25.50
C ASP A 176 -1.89 4.81 24.56
N CYS A 177 -1.17 5.20 23.51
CA CYS A 177 -0.55 4.27 22.57
C CYS A 177 0.83 3.81 23.08
N VAL A 178 1.26 2.63 22.64
CA VAL A 178 2.60 2.10 22.93
C VAL A 178 3.25 1.62 21.64
N ILE A 179 4.36 2.24 21.26
CA ILE A 179 5.13 1.87 20.06
C ILE A 179 6.46 1.29 20.51
N HIS A 180 6.65 -0.01 20.29
CA HIS A 180 7.83 -0.76 20.74
C HIS A 180 9.06 -0.49 19.85
N SER A 181 10.23 -0.92 20.35
CA SER A 181 11.52 -0.62 19.75
C SER A 181 11.64 -1.08 18.30
N GLY A 182 12.21 -0.23 17.45
CA GLY A 182 12.43 -0.54 16.03
C GLY A 182 11.17 -0.59 15.15
N ALA A 183 9.98 -0.36 15.72
CA ALA A 183 8.78 -0.20 14.91
C ALA A 183 8.87 1.01 13.99
N VAL A 184 8.33 0.90 12.78
CA VAL A 184 8.30 1.97 11.77
C VAL A 184 6.86 2.26 11.40
N ILE A 185 6.40 3.48 11.71
CA ILE A 185 5.03 3.92 11.44
C ILE A 185 5.07 4.96 10.33
N GLY A 186 4.30 4.73 9.27
CA GLY A 186 4.21 5.63 8.11
C GLY A 186 5.32 5.45 7.07
N GLY A 187 6.02 4.31 7.08
CA GLY A 187 6.95 3.98 6.00
C GLY A 187 6.25 3.96 4.63
N GLU A 188 6.99 4.14 3.55
CA GLU A 188 6.38 4.13 2.21
C GLU A 188 5.82 2.74 1.86
N GLY A 189 4.56 2.70 1.41
CA GLY A 189 3.99 1.53 0.78
C GLY A 189 4.73 1.08 -0.47
N PHE A 190 4.55 -0.21 -0.81
CA PHE A 190 5.13 -0.82 -2.01
C PHE A 190 4.41 -0.37 -3.31
N GLY A 191 4.57 0.89 -3.68
CA GLY A 191 4.00 1.49 -4.88
C GLY A 191 4.97 1.51 -6.06
N PHE A 192 4.92 0.50 -6.92
CA PHE A 192 5.72 0.43 -8.15
C PHE A 192 4.84 0.10 -9.35
N VAL A 193 5.06 0.79 -10.47
CA VAL A 193 4.35 0.57 -11.74
C VAL A 193 5.32 -0.01 -12.76
N PRO A 194 4.99 -1.13 -13.43
CA PRO A 194 5.83 -1.65 -14.50
C PRO A 194 5.83 -0.70 -15.71
N THR A 195 7.00 -0.47 -16.29
CA THR A 195 7.20 0.29 -17.53
C THR A 195 8.11 -0.51 -18.46
N PRO A 196 8.20 -0.17 -19.77
CA PRO A 196 9.07 -0.90 -20.71
C PRO A 196 10.55 -0.94 -20.31
N THR A 197 11.02 -0.01 -19.48
CA THR A 197 12.42 0.11 -19.04
C THR A 197 12.67 -0.31 -17.59
N GLY A 198 11.63 -0.75 -16.86
CA GLY A 198 11.73 -1.15 -15.45
C GLY A 198 10.55 -0.69 -14.61
N TYR A 199 10.70 -0.69 -13.29
CA TYR A 199 9.66 -0.22 -12.37
C TYR A 199 9.79 1.28 -12.09
N PHE A 200 8.70 2.01 -12.23
CA PHE A 200 8.59 3.40 -11.83
C PHE A 200 8.03 3.47 -10.40
N LYS A 201 8.75 4.14 -9.49
CA LYS A 201 8.32 4.32 -8.10
C LYS A 201 7.16 5.32 -8.03
N ILE A 202 6.09 4.97 -7.34
CA ILE A 202 5.00 5.88 -6.99
C ILE A 202 5.31 6.49 -5.62
N GLU A 203 5.32 7.82 -5.54
CA GLU A 203 5.43 8.55 -4.27
C GLU A 203 4.24 8.27 -3.34
N GLN A 204 4.52 8.02 -2.06
CA GLN A 204 3.51 7.66 -1.07
C GLN A 204 3.13 8.89 -0.22
N SER A 205 2.26 9.77 -0.72
CA SER A 205 1.97 11.07 -0.07
C SER A 205 0.97 10.99 1.09
N GLY A 206 0.29 9.86 1.27
CA GLY A 206 -0.64 9.60 2.36
C GLY A 206 0.02 9.60 3.75
N TYR A 207 -0.74 9.15 4.75
CA TYR A 207 -0.30 9.12 6.15
C TYR A 207 -0.88 7.93 6.91
N VAL A 208 -0.42 7.72 8.14
CA VAL A 208 -0.93 6.68 9.03
C VAL A 208 -1.69 7.31 10.19
N VAL A 209 -2.80 6.68 10.57
CA VAL A 209 -3.57 7.05 11.75
C VAL A 209 -3.63 5.86 12.70
N LEU A 210 -3.12 6.03 13.91
CA LEU A 210 -3.29 5.12 15.04
C LEU A 210 -4.28 5.73 16.01
N GLU A 211 -5.42 5.09 16.25
CA GLU A 211 -6.37 5.54 17.26
C GLU A 211 -5.89 5.25 18.69
N THR A 212 -6.62 5.73 19.70
CA THR A 212 -6.29 5.57 21.13
C THR A 212 -6.07 4.11 21.54
N GLY A 213 -5.06 3.86 22.37
CA GLY A 213 -4.81 2.55 22.98
C GLY A 213 -4.19 1.51 22.05
N VAL A 214 -3.76 1.92 20.85
CA VAL A 214 -3.08 1.04 19.90
C VAL A 214 -1.68 0.70 20.43
N GLU A 215 -1.32 -0.57 20.30
CA GLU A 215 0.02 -1.06 20.64
C GLU A 215 0.67 -1.74 19.44
N VAL A 216 1.89 -1.30 19.11
CA VAL A 216 2.65 -1.79 17.96
C VAL A 216 3.94 -2.44 18.46
N GLY A 217 4.09 -3.74 18.20
CA GLY A 217 5.21 -4.55 18.60
C GLY A 217 6.53 -4.19 17.92
N SER A 218 7.61 -4.77 18.43
CA SER A 218 8.97 -4.48 18.00
C SER A 218 9.17 -4.85 16.53
N ASN A 219 9.85 -3.96 15.79
CA ASN A 219 10.16 -4.13 14.37
C ASN A 219 8.93 -4.37 13.48
N SER A 220 7.74 -3.99 13.92
CA SER A 220 6.54 -4.00 13.08
C SER A 220 6.46 -2.73 12.24
N THR A 221 5.92 -2.86 11.04
CA THR A 221 5.90 -1.81 10.02
C THR A 221 4.48 -1.53 9.57
N ILE A 222 4.13 -0.25 9.49
CA ILE A 222 2.81 0.21 9.04
C ILE A 222 3.01 1.22 7.92
N ASP A 223 2.62 0.83 6.71
CA ASP A 223 2.90 1.64 5.53
C ASP A 223 1.83 2.71 5.30
N ARG A 224 2.24 3.87 4.81
CA ARG A 224 1.33 4.90 4.28
C ARG A 224 1.04 4.66 2.78
N PRO A 225 -0.16 5.02 2.29
CA PRO A 225 -0.52 4.88 0.89
C PRO A 225 -0.08 6.05 0.01
N THR A 226 -0.21 5.88 -1.31
CA THR A 226 -0.11 6.94 -2.32
C THR A 226 -0.98 8.12 -1.97
N VAL A 227 -2.26 7.88 -1.67
CA VAL A 227 -3.24 8.89 -1.29
C VAL A 227 -4.11 8.35 -0.16
N GLY A 228 -4.58 9.24 0.72
CA GLY A 228 -5.43 8.89 1.84
C GLY A 228 -4.63 8.41 3.04
N GLU A 229 -5.17 7.40 3.73
CA GLU A 229 -4.63 6.95 5.01
C GLU A 229 -4.60 5.42 5.13
N THR A 230 -3.65 4.92 5.91
CA THR A 230 -3.76 3.62 6.57
C THR A 230 -4.24 3.87 7.99
N ARG A 231 -5.32 3.18 8.43
CA ARG A 231 -5.95 3.44 9.73
C ARG A 231 -5.97 2.20 10.61
N VAL A 232 -5.47 2.35 11.83
CA VAL A 232 -5.51 1.34 12.89
C VAL A 232 -6.46 1.80 13.98
N GLY A 233 -7.56 1.07 14.14
CA GLY A 233 -8.64 1.40 15.08
C GLY A 233 -8.25 1.23 16.54
N ARG A 234 -9.06 1.83 17.44
CA ARG A 234 -8.78 1.87 18.87
C ARG A 234 -8.52 0.49 19.48
N GLY A 235 -7.59 0.43 20.43
CA GLY A 235 -7.31 -0.78 21.22
C GLY A 235 -6.74 -1.97 20.43
N VAL A 236 -6.37 -1.78 19.16
CA VAL A 236 -5.72 -2.83 18.36
C VAL A 236 -4.35 -3.18 18.94
N LYS A 237 -4.04 -4.47 18.99
CA LYS A 237 -2.76 -5.00 19.48
C LYS A 237 -2.02 -5.73 18.36
N ILE A 238 -0.88 -5.17 17.98
CA ILE A 238 -0.01 -5.69 16.93
C ILE A 238 1.25 -6.22 17.60
N ASP A 239 1.53 -7.50 17.44
CA ASP A 239 2.74 -8.14 17.96
C ASP A 239 3.96 -7.81 17.07
N ASN A 240 5.10 -8.43 17.34
CA ASN A 240 6.38 -8.15 16.72
C ASN A 240 6.45 -8.63 15.26
N LEU A 241 7.26 -7.92 14.45
CA LEU A 241 7.54 -8.25 13.05
C LEU A 241 6.29 -8.37 12.16
N VAL A 242 5.24 -7.61 12.48
CA VAL A 242 4.01 -7.54 11.68
C VAL A 242 4.18 -6.51 10.57
N GLN A 243 3.70 -6.83 9.37
CA GLN A 243 3.63 -5.90 8.24
C GLN A 243 2.17 -5.52 7.97
N ILE A 244 1.86 -4.22 8.04
CA ILE A 244 0.59 -3.65 7.60
C ILE A 244 0.80 -2.90 6.29
N GLY A 245 0.26 -3.45 5.19
CA GLY A 245 0.33 -2.84 3.87
C GLY A 245 -0.46 -1.55 3.75
N HIS A 246 -0.04 -0.71 2.81
CA HIS A 246 -0.57 0.63 2.59
C HIS A 246 -2.07 0.69 2.28
N GLY A 247 -2.76 1.72 2.78
CA GLY A 247 -4.18 1.97 2.54
C GLY A 247 -5.11 0.97 3.23
N SER A 248 -4.60 0.20 4.19
CA SER A 248 -5.38 -0.79 4.94
C SER A 248 -6.17 -0.13 6.07
N THR A 249 -7.28 -0.75 6.45
CA THR A 249 -8.09 -0.34 7.61
C THR A 249 -8.24 -1.52 8.57
N ILE A 250 -8.03 -1.27 9.87
CA ILE A 250 -8.13 -2.30 10.91
C ILE A 250 -9.12 -1.84 11.97
N GLY A 251 -10.17 -2.64 12.19
CA GLY A 251 -11.21 -2.37 13.16
C GLY A 251 -10.74 -2.51 14.60
N ALA A 252 -11.48 -1.88 15.51
CA ALA A 252 -11.18 -1.82 16.93
C ALA A 252 -11.02 -3.20 17.60
N ASN A 253 -10.16 -3.26 18.62
CA ASN A 253 -9.91 -4.44 19.46
C ASN A 253 -9.50 -5.71 18.68
N THR A 254 -8.97 -5.55 17.47
CA THR A 254 -8.37 -6.63 16.70
C THR A 254 -6.97 -6.93 17.22
N VAL A 255 -6.59 -8.20 17.22
CA VAL A 255 -5.27 -8.65 17.67
C VAL A 255 -4.55 -9.39 16.55
N MET A 256 -3.27 -9.07 16.37
CA MET A 256 -2.38 -9.68 15.37
C MET A 256 -1.15 -10.22 16.07
N ALA A 257 -0.95 -11.52 16.00
CA ALA A 257 0.24 -12.16 16.55
C ALA A 257 1.45 -12.00 15.63
N ALA A 258 2.63 -12.40 16.12
CA ALA A 258 3.89 -12.11 15.45
C ALA A 258 3.92 -12.59 13.99
N GLN A 259 4.58 -11.80 13.14
CA GLN A 259 4.81 -12.11 11.72
C GLN A 259 3.53 -12.23 10.87
N VAL A 260 2.39 -11.72 11.33
CA VAL A 260 1.25 -11.46 10.45
C VAL A 260 1.67 -10.48 9.36
N GLY A 261 1.31 -10.76 8.12
CA GLY A 261 1.57 -9.89 6.99
C GLY A 261 0.31 -9.67 6.18
N MET A 262 -0.04 -8.41 5.94
CA MET A 262 -1.17 -8.05 5.07
C MET A 262 -0.69 -7.15 3.93
N ALA A 263 -1.17 -7.46 2.73
CA ALA A 263 -0.93 -6.63 1.55
C ALA A 263 -1.70 -5.28 1.63
N GLY A 264 -1.51 -4.41 0.64
CA GLY A 264 -2.18 -3.11 0.59
C GLY A 264 -3.71 -3.20 0.41
N GLY A 265 -4.41 -2.23 0.98
CA GLY A 265 -5.85 -2.05 0.82
C GLY A 265 -6.74 -3.06 1.56
N VAL A 266 -6.17 -3.88 2.45
CA VAL A 266 -6.92 -4.89 3.19
C VAL A 266 -7.81 -4.22 4.25
N LYS A 267 -9.04 -4.70 4.40
CA LYS A 267 -9.98 -4.22 5.41
C LYS A 267 -10.21 -5.30 6.45
N VAL A 268 -9.81 -5.04 7.69
CA VAL A 268 -10.01 -5.93 8.82
C VAL A 268 -11.10 -5.36 9.71
N GLY A 269 -12.08 -6.19 10.05
CA GLY A 269 -13.16 -5.85 10.96
C GLY A 269 -12.71 -5.69 12.41
N ARG A 270 -13.69 -5.61 13.31
CA ARG A 270 -13.51 -5.46 14.76
C ARG A 270 -13.38 -6.82 15.44
N ASN A 271 -12.66 -6.87 16.55
CA ASN A 271 -12.48 -8.08 17.37
C ASN A 271 -11.98 -9.30 16.56
N VAL A 272 -11.19 -9.05 15.51
CA VAL A 272 -10.60 -10.12 14.69
C VAL A 272 -9.36 -10.66 15.40
N VAL A 273 -9.10 -11.96 15.23
CA VAL A 273 -7.89 -12.61 15.71
C VAL A 273 -7.09 -13.13 14.52
N LEU A 274 -5.94 -12.52 14.26
CA LEU A 274 -4.97 -13.01 13.28
C LEU A 274 -3.82 -13.68 14.04
N ALA A 275 -3.77 -15.01 14.03
CA ALA A 275 -2.72 -15.76 14.71
C ALA A 275 -1.39 -15.70 13.94
N GLY A 276 -0.32 -16.20 14.55
CA GLY A 276 1.04 -15.97 14.07
C GLY A 276 1.25 -16.42 12.62
N GLN A 277 1.99 -15.62 11.86
CA GLN A 277 2.32 -15.89 10.45
C GLN A 277 1.11 -16.01 9.51
N VAL A 278 -0.05 -15.42 9.84
CA VAL A 278 -1.14 -15.28 8.87
C VAL A 278 -0.72 -14.31 7.76
N GLY A 279 -0.97 -14.71 6.51
CA GLY A 279 -0.80 -13.87 5.32
C GLY A 279 -2.15 -13.49 4.71
N ILE A 280 -2.33 -12.22 4.34
CA ILE A 280 -3.57 -11.72 3.73
C ILE A 280 -3.29 -11.06 2.37
N ALA A 281 -3.98 -11.54 1.34
CA ALA A 281 -3.93 -11.00 -0.03
C ALA A 281 -4.50 -9.58 -0.13
N ASN A 282 -4.14 -8.86 -1.19
CA ASN A 282 -4.53 -7.45 -1.34
C ASN A 282 -6.06 -7.31 -1.40
N GLN A 283 -6.55 -6.18 -0.88
CA GLN A 283 -7.98 -5.81 -0.93
C GLN A 283 -8.97 -6.80 -0.30
N ALA A 284 -8.52 -7.86 0.37
CA ALA A 284 -9.39 -8.79 1.05
C ALA A 284 -10.11 -8.12 2.23
N GLU A 285 -11.37 -8.52 2.45
CA GLU A 285 -12.17 -8.08 3.59
C GLU A 285 -12.31 -9.19 4.63
N ILE A 286 -11.91 -8.89 5.88
CA ILE A 286 -12.01 -9.81 7.01
C ILE A 286 -13.14 -9.32 7.92
N GLY A 287 -14.23 -10.07 7.98
CA GLY A 287 -15.40 -9.70 8.76
C GLY A 287 -15.16 -9.66 10.28
N ASP A 288 -16.01 -8.91 10.98
CA ASP A 288 -15.97 -8.76 12.44
C ASP A 288 -15.95 -10.11 13.17
N GLY A 289 -15.10 -10.25 14.19
CA GLY A 289 -15.02 -11.46 15.03
C GLY A 289 -14.41 -12.68 14.32
N ALA A 290 -13.91 -12.54 13.09
CA ALA A 290 -13.28 -13.64 12.39
C ALA A 290 -11.95 -14.06 13.05
N ILE A 291 -11.58 -15.32 12.87
CA ILE A 291 -10.35 -15.90 13.41
C ILE A 291 -9.59 -16.58 12.27
N ALA A 292 -8.41 -16.07 11.94
CA ALA A 292 -7.46 -16.73 11.07
C ALA A 292 -6.41 -17.44 11.93
N THR A 293 -6.38 -18.77 11.90
CA THR A 293 -5.41 -19.56 12.70
C THR A 293 -3.99 -19.42 12.14
N ALA A 294 -2.98 -19.81 12.92
CA ALA A 294 -1.59 -19.62 12.57
C ALA A 294 -1.26 -20.18 11.17
N LYS A 295 -0.43 -19.45 10.42
CA LYS A 295 -0.05 -19.75 9.03
C LYS A 295 -1.21 -19.82 8.03
N ALA A 296 -2.39 -19.26 8.32
CA ALA A 296 -3.46 -19.21 7.32
C ALA A 296 -3.08 -18.26 6.17
N GLY A 297 -3.34 -18.69 4.93
CA GLY A 297 -3.16 -17.90 3.71
C GLY A 297 -4.51 -17.42 3.19
N VAL A 298 -4.92 -16.22 3.61
CA VAL A 298 -6.18 -15.61 3.24
C VAL A 298 -6.06 -15.01 1.85
N HIS A 299 -6.77 -15.60 0.89
CA HIS A 299 -6.72 -15.27 -0.53
C HIS A 299 -8.05 -14.72 -1.06
N ASN A 300 -9.08 -14.66 -0.20
CA ASN A 300 -10.43 -14.18 -0.46
C ASN A 300 -11.03 -13.62 0.84
N ASP A 301 -12.16 -12.93 0.72
CA ASP A 301 -12.90 -12.38 1.86
C ASP A 301 -13.29 -13.46 2.87
N ILE A 302 -13.28 -13.08 4.14
CA ILE A 302 -13.66 -13.94 5.27
C ILE A 302 -14.92 -13.38 5.90
N ALA A 303 -15.97 -14.21 5.99
CA ALA A 303 -17.22 -13.82 6.60
C ALA A 303 -17.06 -13.49 8.11
N PRO A 304 -17.90 -12.59 8.67
CA PRO A 304 -17.91 -12.30 10.10
C PRO A 304 -18.06 -13.57 10.96
N GLY A 305 -17.30 -13.65 12.05
CA GLY A 305 -17.29 -14.78 12.98
C GLY A 305 -16.73 -16.10 12.42
N ALA A 306 -16.28 -16.12 11.17
CA ALA A 306 -15.73 -17.33 10.56
C ALA A 306 -14.35 -17.66 11.15
N ILE A 307 -14.08 -18.97 11.29
CA ILE A 307 -12.76 -19.48 11.66
C ILE A 307 -12.16 -20.16 10.43
N VAL A 308 -10.96 -19.73 10.04
CA VAL A 308 -10.27 -20.26 8.85
C VAL A 308 -8.85 -20.73 9.15
N THR A 309 -8.42 -21.74 8.40
CA THR A 309 -7.12 -22.42 8.56
C THR A 309 -6.57 -22.88 7.22
N GLY A 310 -5.25 -22.94 7.12
CA GLY A 310 -4.54 -23.54 5.98
C GLY A 310 -4.11 -22.55 4.91
N ILE A 311 -3.42 -23.08 3.90
CA ILE A 311 -2.95 -22.34 2.72
C ILE A 311 -3.33 -23.19 1.49
N PRO A 312 -4.33 -22.78 0.68
CA PRO A 312 -5.22 -21.63 0.88
C PRO A 312 -6.10 -21.77 2.15
N ALA A 313 -6.53 -20.64 2.71
CA ALA A 313 -7.42 -20.62 3.86
C ALA A 313 -8.79 -21.25 3.54
N LEU A 314 -9.22 -22.18 4.38
CA LEU A 314 -10.51 -22.88 4.31
C LEU A 314 -11.27 -22.74 5.64
N PRO A 315 -12.60 -22.90 5.65
CA PRO A 315 -13.34 -23.05 6.91
C PRO A 315 -12.70 -24.11 7.80
N HIS A 316 -12.47 -23.79 9.07
CA HIS A 316 -11.66 -24.60 9.99
C HIS A 316 -12.09 -26.07 10.04
N ALA A 317 -13.39 -26.34 10.18
CA ALA A 317 -13.94 -27.69 10.22
C ALA A 317 -13.68 -28.48 8.92
N LEU A 318 -13.72 -27.81 7.76
CA LEU A 318 -13.40 -28.43 6.47
C LEU A 318 -11.90 -28.74 6.39
N PHE A 319 -11.04 -27.80 6.80
CA PHE A 319 -9.61 -28.00 6.84
C PHE A 319 -9.21 -29.20 7.70
N LEU A 320 -9.82 -29.38 8.88
CA LEU A 320 -9.54 -30.53 9.74
C LEU A 320 -9.92 -31.86 9.08
N LYS A 321 -11.08 -31.92 8.42
CA LYS A 321 -11.52 -33.10 7.67
C LYS A 321 -10.57 -33.42 6.51
N ALA A 322 -10.21 -32.42 5.72
CA ALA A 322 -9.26 -32.58 4.61
C ALA A 322 -7.87 -33.03 5.12
N SER A 323 -7.39 -32.43 6.20
CA SER A 323 -6.09 -32.77 6.81
C SER A 323 -6.05 -34.21 7.34
N ALA A 324 -7.16 -34.71 7.87
CA ALA A 324 -7.26 -36.10 8.29
C ALA A 324 -7.15 -37.07 7.09
N VAL A 325 -7.77 -36.74 5.95
CA VAL A 325 -7.67 -37.52 4.71
C VAL A 325 -6.28 -37.43 4.11
N TYR A 326 -5.62 -36.27 4.20
CA TYR A 326 -4.29 -36.06 3.64
C TYR A 326 -3.26 -37.08 4.16
N ARG A 327 -3.29 -37.40 5.46
CA ARG A 327 -2.43 -38.43 6.06
C ARG A 327 -2.66 -39.83 5.48
N ARG A 328 -3.87 -40.09 4.95
CA ARG A 328 -4.29 -41.38 4.38
C ARG A 328 -4.11 -41.47 2.86
N LEU A 329 -3.59 -40.43 2.21
CA LEU A 329 -3.36 -40.43 0.75
C LEU A 329 -2.60 -41.68 0.25
N PRO A 330 -1.54 -42.15 0.94
CA PRO A 330 -0.82 -43.35 0.50
C PRO A 330 -1.69 -44.62 0.50
N GLU A 331 -2.53 -44.81 1.53
CA GLU A 331 -3.48 -45.93 1.61
C GLU A 331 -4.50 -45.85 0.48
N ILE A 332 -5.09 -44.66 0.28
CA ILE A 332 -6.07 -44.41 -0.79
C ILE A 332 -5.44 -44.71 -2.16
N TYR A 333 -4.21 -44.28 -2.40
CA TYR A 333 -3.47 -44.55 -3.62
C TYR A 333 -3.25 -46.06 -3.85
N GLN A 334 -2.86 -46.80 -2.80
CA GLN A 334 -2.72 -48.25 -2.88
C GLN A 334 -4.05 -48.94 -3.21
N THR A 335 -5.15 -48.53 -2.56
CA THR A 335 -6.49 -49.04 -2.83
C THR A 335 -6.90 -48.76 -4.28
N VAL A 336 -6.70 -47.55 -4.79
CA VAL A 336 -6.98 -47.22 -6.20
C VAL A 336 -6.15 -48.08 -7.16
N ARG A 337 -4.88 -48.33 -6.84
CA ARG A 337 -4.01 -49.21 -7.65
C ARG A 337 -4.49 -50.67 -7.64
N GLN A 338 -4.97 -51.17 -6.50
CA GLN A 338 -5.55 -52.52 -6.38
C GLN A 338 -6.86 -52.63 -7.17
N LEU A 339 -7.76 -51.65 -7.04
CA LEU A 339 -9.02 -51.60 -7.79
C LEU A 339 -8.77 -51.60 -9.30
N LYS A 340 -7.80 -50.81 -9.78
CA LYS A 340 -7.42 -50.79 -11.20
C LYS A 340 -6.89 -52.13 -11.72
N LYS A 341 -6.23 -52.92 -10.87
CA LYS A 341 -5.81 -54.29 -11.22
C LYS A 341 -7.00 -55.25 -11.26
N ALA A 342 -7.96 -55.12 -10.34
CA ALA A 342 -9.13 -56.01 -10.27
C ALA A 342 -10.14 -55.77 -11.40
N ILE A 343 -10.15 -54.58 -12.00
CA ILE A 343 -11.02 -54.22 -13.13
C ILE A 343 -10.37 -54.57 -14.49
N ARG A 344 -9.08 -54.93 -14.52
CA ARG A 344 -8.36 -55.41 -15.70
C ARG A 344 -8.41 -56.93 -15.79
#